data_AF-A0A7X8BRF0-F1
#
_entry.id   AF-A0A7X8BRF0-F1
#
_cell.length_a   1.000
_cell.length_b   1.000
_cell.length_c   1.000
_cell.angle_alpha   90.00
_cell.angle_beta   90.00
_cell.angle_gamma   90.00
#
_symmetry.space_group_name_H-M   'P 1'
#
loop_
_entity.id
_entity.type
_entity.pdbx_description
1 polymer ?
#
loop_
_entity_poly.entity_id
_entity_poly.type
_entity_poly.pdbx_seq_one_letter_code
_entity_poly.pdbx_strand_id
1 'polypeptide(L)'
;SLVLIVAIPMMYLLPFLAKWMGISQEVAGAWLGGTIDTTAAVVASGKFLGETAEQYSVIIKSAQNVLLGVAAFVISIYWSYRGTNTEIRPSGKVLWDRFPKFVLGFLIASLVFSFAFAPEMGKGLSRVANGGARGLLFSLAFVCIGLETDFRYIFKKENARYIWSFLTAQGFNVIITLIVAWLLFSNF
;
A
#
# COMPACT_ATOMS: atom_id res chain seq x y z
N SER A 1 3.57 -3.37 15.84
CA SER A 1 3.73 -2.14 15.04
C SER A 1 2.44 -1.32 15.09
N LEU A 2 2.52 -0.02 15.42
CA LEU A 2 1.34 0.87 15.46
C LEU A 2 0.65 0.98 14.09
N VAL A 3 1.43 0.92 13.01
CA VAL A 3 0.92 0.94 11.62
C VAL A 3 -0.03 -0.23 11.35
N LEU A 4 0.33 -1.44 11.79
CA LEU A 4 -0.51 -2.63 11.61
C LEU A 4 -1.82 -2.55 12.39
N ILE A 5 -1.75 -2.06 13.64
CA ILE A 5 -2.89 -1.89 14.54
C ILE A 5 -3.94 -0.95 13.91
N VAL A 6 -3.50 0.08 13.19
CA VAL A 6 -4.40 1.03 12.52
C VAL A 6 -4.82 0.54 11.13
N ALA A 7 -3.92 -0.08 10.37
CA ALA A 7 -4.20 -0.58 9.03
C ALA A 7 -5.25 -1.70 9.00
N ILE A 8 -5.27 -2.60 10.01
CA ILE A 8 -6.23 -3.71 10.07
C ILE A 8 -7.68 -3.22 10.15
N PRO A 9 -8.09 -2.34 11.09
CA PRO A 9 -9.43 -1.74 11.08
C PRO A 9 -9.73 -1.01 9.77
N MET A 10 -8.77 -0.24 9.25
CA MET A 10 -8.95 0.52 8.00
C MET A 10 -9.22 -0.38 6.79
N MET A 11 -8.63 -1.59 6.77
CA MET A 11 -8.88 -2.61 5.74
C MET A 11 -10.36 -2.93 5.55
N TYR A 12 -11.16 -2.84 6.62
CA TYR A 12 -12.60 -3.10 6.60
C TYR A 12 -13.42 -1.81 6.57
N LEU A 13 -12.99 -0.79 7.33
CA LEU A 13 -13.74 0.47 7.47
C LEU A 13 -13.76 1.27 6.17
N LEU A 14 -12.63 1.43 5.49
CA LEU A 14 -12.58 2.23 4.27
C LEU A 14 -13.42 1.65 3.12
N PRO A 15 -13.37 0.35 2.78
CA PRO A 15 -14.26 -0.18 1.75
C PRO A 15 -15.73 -0.14 2.17
N PHE A 16 -16.04 -0.30 3.46
CA PHE A 16 -17.41 -0.08 3.95
C PHE A 16 -17.88 1.36 3.73
N LEU A 17 -17.04 2.34 4.09
CA LEU A 17 -17.32 3.76 3.86
C LEU A 17 -17.45 4.09 2.37
N ALA A 18 -16.61 3.51 1.51
CA ALA A 18 -16.70 3.69 0.06
C ALA A 18 -18.04 3.20 -0.49
N LYS A 19 -18.51 2.01 -0.06
CA LYS A 19 -19.84 1.50 -0.41
C LYS A 19 -20.96 2.40 0.13
N TRP A 20 -20.84 2.87 1.36
CA TRP A 20 -21.83 3.74 1.99
C TRP A 20 -21.94 5.11 1.32
N MET A 21 -20.82 5.69 0.88
CA MET A 21 -20.78 6.94 0.12
C MET A 21 -21.19 6.79 -1.35
N GLY A 22 -21.31 5.55 -1.86
CA GLY A 22 -21.69 5.28 -3.24
C GLY A 22 -20.64 5.72 -4.28
N ILE A 23 -19.36 5.82 -3.89
CA ILE A 23 -18.29 6.20 -4.82
C ILE A 23 -17.91 5.05 -5.74
N SER A 24 -17.45 5.36 -6.95
CA SER A 24 -17.07 4.38 -7.97
C SER A 24 -15.91 3.49 -7.52
N GLN A 25 -15.74 2.33 -8.15
CA GLN A 25 -14.67 1.38 -7.78
C GLN A 25 -13.28 1.95 -8.09
N GLU A 26 -13.17 2.81 -9.09
CA GLU A 26 -11.97 3.51 -9.51
C GLU A 26 -11.52 4.49 -8.42
N VAL A 27 -12.43 5.36 -7.97
CA VAL A 27 -12.19 6.31 -6.87
C VAL A 27 -11.89 5.57 -5.58
N ALA A 28 -12.70 4.56 -5.24
CA ALA A 28 -12.52 3.78 -4.03
C ALA A 28 -11.18 3.02 -4.05
N GLY A 29 -10.81 2.40 -5.17
CA GLY A 29 -9.54 1.70 -5.33
C GLY A 29 -8.35 2.65 -5.21
N ALA A 30 -8.42 3.81 -5.87
CA ALA A 30 -7.40 4.84 -5.74
C ALA A 30 -7.25 5.34 -4.29
N TRP A 31 -8.36 5.53 -3.59
CA TRP A 31 -8.37 5.94 -2.18
C TRP A 31 -7.76 4.87 -1.26
N LEU A 32 -8.17 3.61 -1.39
CA LEU A 32 -7.64 2.48 -0.61
C LEU A 32 -6.14 2.31 -0.82
N GLY A 33 -5.70 2.32 -2.08
CA GLY A 33 -4.29 2.22 -2.46
C GLY A 33 -3.46 3.40 -1.97
N GLY A 34 -4.04 4.60 -1.92
CA GLY A 34 -3.38 5.81 -1.44
C GLY A 34 -3.22 5.87 0.07
N THR A 35 -4.12 5.25 0.82
CA THR A 35 -4.29 5.49 2.26
C THR A 35 -3.76 4.38 3.16
N ILE A 36 -4.01 3.11 2.81
CA ILE A 36 -3.71 1.99 3.72
C ILE A 36 -2.21 1.69 3.67
N ASP A 37 -1.53 1.74 4.81
CA ASP A 37 -0.05 1.69 4.86
C ASP A 37 0.58 0.31 4.63
N THR A 38 -0.22 -0.72 4.41
CA THR A 38 0.27 -2.09 4.20
C THR A 38 -0.27 -2.66 2.91
N THR A 39 0.61 -3.15 2.04
CA THR A 39 0.24 -3.71 0.73
C THR A 39 -0.76 -4.86 0.85
N ALA A 40 -0.60 -5.75 1.83
CA ALA A 40 -1.53 -6.87 2.04
C ALA A 40 -2.95 -6.38 2.36
N ALA A 41 -3.10 -5.43 3.28
CA ALA A 41 -4.41 -4.89 3.63
C ALA A 41 -5.04 -4.08 2.49
N VAL A 42 -4.24 -3.35 1.69
CA VAL A 42 -4.74 -2.68 0.48
C VAL A 42 -5.37 -3.67 -0.47
N VAL A 43 -4.65 -4.74 -0.81
CA VAL A 43 -5.14 -5.76 -1.75
C VAL A 43 -6.42 -6.42 -1.23
N ALA A 44 -6.45 -6.78 0.06
CA ALA A 44 -7.63 -7.36 0.68
C ALA A 44 -8.83 -6.40 0.69
N SER A 45 -8.60 -5.11 1.02
CA SER A 45 -9.65 -4.10 1.04
C SER A 45 -10.25 -3.83 -0.34
N GLY A 46 -9.41 -3.76 -1.38
CA GLY A 46 -9.88 -3.58 -2.76
C GLY A 46 -10.69 -4.78 -3.24
N LYS A 47 -10.27 -6.00 -2.87
CA LYS A 47 -11.00 -7.23 -3.16
C LYS A 47 -12.41 -7.26 -2.55
N PHE A 48 -12.65 -6.60 -1.41
CA PHE A 48 -13.99 -6.48 -0.82
C PHE A 48 -14.95 -5.61 -1.63
N LEU A 49 -14.43 -4.74 -2.51
CA LEU A 49 -15.21 -3.84 -3.35
C LEU A 49 -15.46 -4.40 -4.76
N GLY A 50 -14.48 -5.09 -5.33
CA GLY A 50 -14.58 -5.71 -6.65
C GLY A 50 -13.24 -5.77 -7.37
N GLU A 51 -13.21 -6.40 -8.55
CA GLU A 51 -11.98 -6.58 -9.33
C GLU A 51 -11.37 -5.25 -9.77
N THR A 52 -12.19 -4.28 -10.20
CA THR A 52 -11.71 -2.95 -10.61
C THR A 52 -11.08 -2.22 -9.42
N ALA A 53 -11.77 -2.16 -8.28
CA ALA A 53 -11.23 -1.54 -7.08
C ALA A 53 -9.93 -2.19 -6.62
N GLU A 54 -9.84 -3.53 -6.66
CA GLU A 54 -8.61 -4.27 -6.37
C GLU A 54 -7.46 -3.84 -7.29
N GLN A 55 -7.69 -3.82 -8.61
CA GLN A 55 -6.67 -3.43 -9.59
C GLN A 55 -6.14 -2.00 -9.34
N TYR A 56 -7.04 -1.03 -9.20
CA TYR A 56 -6.67 0.36 -8.92
C TYR A 56 -5.91 0.49 -7.59
N SER A 57 -6.36 -0.22 -6.55
CA SER A 57 -5.70 -0.25 -5.24
C SER A 57 -4.25 -0.74 -5.33
N VAL A 58 -4.03 -1.84 -6.05
CA VAL A 58 -2.70 -2.42 -6.25
C VAL A 58 -1.81 -1.50 -7.07
N ILE A 59 -2.33 -0.91 -8.15
CA ILE A 59 -1.56 0.00 -9.02
C ILE A 59 -1.10 1.23 -8.22
N ILE A 60 -2.03 1.92 -7.53
CA ILE A 60 -1.72 3.13 -6.76
C ILE A 60 -0.71 2.82 -5.65
N LYS A 61 -0.93 1.74 -4.89
CA LYS A 61 0.00 1.36 -3.81
C LYS A 61 1.38 0.99 -4.35
N SER A 62 1.42 0.28 -5.48
CA SER A 62 2.70 -0.08 -6.12
C SER A 62 3.45 1.18 -6.58
N ALA A 63 2.75 2.16 -7.16
CA ALA A 63 3.35 3.43 -7.53
C ALA A 63 3.95 4.16 -6.30
N GLN A 64 3.23 4.21 -5.17
CA GLN A 64 3.78 4.77 -3.92
C GLN A 64 5.03 4.03 -3.45
N ASN A 65 5.02 2.70 -3.49
CA ASN A 65 6.17 1.88 -3.10
C ASN A 65 7.39 2.19 -3.99
N VAL A 66 7.22 2.31 -5.30
CA VAL A 66 8.29 2.71 -6.23
C VAL A 66 8.87 4.07 -5.88
N LEU A 67 8.00 5.05 -5.63
CA LEU A 67 8.41 6.43 -5.31
C LEU A 67 9.11 6.54 -3.95
N LEU A 68 8.96 5.55 -3.06
CA LEU A 68 9.57 5.56 -1.72
C LEU A 68 11.10 5.59 -1.78
N GLY A 69 11.70 4.91 -2.76
CA GLY A 69 13.14 4.99 -3.02
C GLY A 69 13.57 6.39 -3.47
N VAL A 70 12.81 7.00 -4.38
CA VAL A 70 13.07 8.36 -4.90
C VAL A 70 12.93 9.39 -3.78
N ALA A 71 11.87 9.30 -2.97
CA ALA A 71 11.63 10.17 -1.83
C ALA A 71 12.78 10.06 -0.81
N ALA A 72 13.23 8.84 -0.49
CA ALA A 72 14.35 8.63 0.42
C ALA A 72 15.66 9.25 -0.11
N PHE A 73 15.89 9.19 -1.42
CA PHE A 73 17.04 9.83 -2.06
C PHE A 73 16.97 11.36 -1.98
N VAL A 74 15.80 11.96 -2.27
CA VAL A 74 15.58 13.42 -2.17
C VAL A 74 15.77 13.90 -0.72
N ILE A 75 15.22 13.18 0.27
CA ILE A 75 15.39 13.51 1.70
C ILE A 75 16.86 13.42 2.11
N SER A 76 17.58 12.39 1.65
CA SER A 76 19.02 12.23 1.91
C SER A 76 19.84 13.40 1.38
N ILE A 77 19.57 13.84 0.13
CA ILE A 77 20.19 15.04 -0.44
C ILE A 77 19.88 16.27 0.42
N TYR A 78 18.61 16.50 0.76
CA TYR A 78 18.18 17.65 1.54
C TYR A 78 18.90 17.75 2.90
N TRP A 79 19.05 16.62 3.61
CA TRP A 79 19.76 16.59 4.90
C TRP A 79 21.28 16.69 4.76
N SER A 80 21.85 16.18 3.67
CA SER A 80 23.27 16.37 3.37
C SER A 80 23.59 17.86 3.15
N TYR A 81 22.74 18.58 2.39
CA TYR A 81 22.89 20.03 2.17
C TYR A 81 22.65 20.86 3.44
N ARG A 82 21.75 20.44 4.34
CA ARG A 82 21.56 21.10 5.64
C ARG A 82 22.70 20.88 6.63
N GLY A 83 23.71 20.07 6.31
CA GLY A 83 24.86 19.79 7.19
C GLY A 83 24.51 18.99 8.45
N THR A 84 23.27 18.53 8.58
CA THR A 84 22.76 17.77 9.74
C THR A 84 23.09 16.29 9.69
N ASN A 85 23.63 15.78 8.57
CA ASN A 85 23.85 14.35 8.38
C ASN A 85 25.16 14.11 7.61
N THR A 86 26.23 13.79 8.33
CA THR A 86 27.55 13.42 7.77
C THR A 86 27.69 11.92 7.50
N GLU A 87 26.84 11.08 8.08
CA GLU A 87 26.90 9.62 7.95
C GLU A 87 26.24 9.09 6.67
N ILE A 88 25.12 9.69 6.25
CA ILE A 88 24.39 9.25 5.05
C ILE A 88 24.78 10.14 3.87
N ARG A 89 25.76 9.68 3.07
CA ARG A 89 26.09 10.34 1.79
C ARG A 89 25.03 9.97 0.74
N PRO A 90 24.45 10.96 0.03
CA PRO A 90 23.53 10.68 -1.06
C PRO A 90 24.27 9.87 -2.14
N SER A 91 23.83 8.64 -2.35
CA SER A 91 24.43 7.72 -3.32
C SER A 91 23.37 6.78 -3.90
N GLY A 92 23.63 6.22 -5.08
CA GLY A 92 22.75 5.21 -5.70
C GLY A 92 22.54 3.97 -4.83
N LYS A 93 23.48 3.67 -3.92
CA LYS A 93 23.34 2.58 -2.93
C LYS A 93 22.17 2.85 -1.96
N VAL A 94 21.98 4.09 -1.52
CA VAL A 94 20.84 4.46 -0.64
C VAL A 94 19.51 4.23 -1.35
N LEU A 95 19.43 4.57 -2.64
CA LEU A 95 18.25 4.30 -3.46
C LEU A 95 17.99 2.80 -3.54
N TRP A 96 19.01 1.98 -3.84
CA TRP A 96 18.90 0.53 -3.93
C TRP A 96 18.48 -0.13 -2.60
N ASP A 97 19.04 0.33 -1.48
CA ASP A 97 18.74 -0.21 -0.16
C ASP A 97 17.29 0.08 0.25
N ARG A 98 16.79 1.28 -0.06
CA ARG A 98 15.42 1.74 0.24
C ARG A 98 14.37 1.30 -0.78
N PHE A 99 14.79 1.01 -2.01
CA PHE A 99 13.89 0.59 -3.07
C PHE A 99 13.23 -0.76 -2.73
N PRO A 100 11.89 -0.87 -2.83
CA PRO A 100 11.20 -2.11 -2.57
C PRO A 100 11.47 -3.13 -3.68
N LYS A 101 12.31 -4.11 -3.36
CA LYS A 101 12.82 -5.11 -4.32
C LYS A 101 11.72 -5.98 -4.92
N PHE A 102 10.58 -6.14 -4.26
CA PHE A 102 9.42 -6.88 -4.81
C PHE A 102 8.84 -6.23 -6.07
N VAL A 103 9.01 -4.91 -6.25
CA VAL A 103 8.58 -4.20 -7.47
C VAL A 103 9.31 -4.74 -8.69
N LEU A 104 10.60 -5.10 -8.58
CA LEU A 104 11.34 -5.69 -9.70
C LEU A 104 10.69 -7.00 -10.14
N GLY A 105 10.27 -7.83 -9.19
CA GLY A 105 9.53 -9.05 -9.47
C GLY A 105 8.20 -8.77 -10.18
N PHE A 106 7.43 -7.79 -9.71
CA PHE A 106 6.19 -7.35 -10.36
C PHE A 106 6.44 -6.87 -11.80
N LEU A 107 7.49 -6.07 -12.02
CA LEU A 107 7.83 -5.52 -13.33
C LEU A 107 8.28 -6.62 -14.29
N ILE A 108 9.16 -7.52 -13.85
CA ILE A 108 9.61 -8.66 -14.66
C ILE A 108 8.41 -9.54 -15.03
N ALA A 109 7.55 -9.88 -14.06
CA ALA A 109 6.34 -10.65 -14.33
C ALA A 109 5.43 -9.92 -15.34
N SER A 110 5.19 -8.63 -15.15
CA SER A 110 4.38 -7.82 -16.07
C SER A 110 4.94 -7.83 -17.49
N LEU A 111 6.26 -7.66 -17.67
CA LEU A 111 6.91 -7.71 -18.98
C LEU A 111 6.80 -9.09 -19.63
N VAL A 112 7.08 -10.15 -18.86
CA VAL A 112 6.96 -11.53 -19.35
C VAL A 112 5.53 -11.82 -19.81
N PHE A 113 4.52 -11.48 -19.01
CA PHE A 113 3.12 -11.69 -19.39
C PHE A 113 2.66 -10.77 -20.52
N SER A 114 3.28 -9.60 -20.70
CA SER A 114 2.93 -8.65 -21.78
C SER A 114 3.52 -9.05 -23.13
N PHE A 115 4.72 -9.65 -23.15
CA PHE A 115 5.46 -9.89 -24.40
C PHE A 115 5.67 -11.38 -24.74
N ALA A 116 5.75 -12.26 -23.75
CA ALA A 116 6.06 -13.67 -23.97
C ALA A 116 4.82 -14.57 -24.09
N PHE A 117 3.63 -14.06 -23.73
CA PHE A 117 2.39 -14.83 -23.71
C PHE A 117 1.27 -14.12 -24.49
N ALA A 118 0.45 -14.91 -25.20
CA ALA A 118 -0.79 -14.41 -25.75
C ALA A 118 -1.78 -14.04 -24.61
N PRO A 119 -2.63 -13.02 -24.78
CA PRO A 119 -3.54 -12.55 -23.73
C PRO A 119 -4.43 -13.65 -23.12
N GLU A 120 -4.87 -14.61 -23.94
CA GLU A 120 -5.69 -15.74 -23.51
C GLU A 120 -4.94 -16.70 -22.58
N MET A 121 -3.65 -16.93 -22.82
CA MET A 121 -2.80 -17.74 -21.93
C MET A 121 -2.55 -17.02 -20.59
N GLY A 122 -2.36 -15.69 -20.64
CA GLY A 122 -2.24 -14.85 -19.44
C GLY A 122 -3.48 -14.90 -18.56
N LYS A 123 -4.68 -14.83 -19.16
CA LYS A 123 -5.96 -14.99 -18.44
C LYS A 123 -6.08 -16.37 -17.82
N GLY A 124 -5.69 -17.43 -18.53
CA GLY A 124 -5.68 -18.80 -18.02
C GLY A 124 -4.80 -18.98 -16.78
N LEU A 125 -3.54 -18.53 -16.84
CA LEU A 125 -2.62 -18.57 -15.70
C LEU A 125 -3.10 -17.69 -14.53
N SER A 126 -3.61 -16.49 -14.82
CA SER A 126 -4.17 -15.61 -13.78
C SER A 126 -5.32 -16.29 -13.05
N ARG A 127 -6.19 -17.00 -13.76
CA ARG A 127 -7.30 -17.75 -13.15
C ARG A 127 -6.81 -18.88 -12.24
N VAL A 128 -5.75 -19.60 -12.63
CA VAL A 128 -5.14 -20.65 -11.79
C VAL A 128 -4.50 -20.04 -10.53
N ALA A 129 -3.74 -18.96 -10.68
CA ALA A 129 -3.13 -18.25 -9.55
C ALA A 129 -4.18 -17.70 -8.57
N ASN A 130 -5.28 -17.16 -9.09
CA ASN A 130 -6.39 -16.63 -8.31
C ASN A 130 -7.35 -17.70 -7.78
N GLY A 131 -7.32 -18.92 -8.31
CA GLY A 131 -8.24 -20.02 -7.98
C GLY A 131 -8.04 -20.69 -6.60
N GLY A 132 -6.99 -20.33 -5.87
CA GLY A 132 -6.81 -20.80 -4.48
C GLY A 132 -5.44 -20.49 -3.87
N ALA A 133 -4.37 -20.58 -4.67
CA ALA A 133 -3.00 -20.33 -4.20
C ALA A 133 -2.84 -18.92 -3.60
N ARG A 134 -3.37 -17.90 -4.29
CA ARG A 134 -3.35 -16.52 -3.79
C ARG A 134 -4.12 -16.36 -2.48
N GLY A 135 -5.27 -17.02 -2.34
CA GLY A 135 -6.06 -16.99 -1.11
C GLY A 135 -5.32 -17.61 0.06
N LEU A 136 -4.72 -18.79 -0.14
CA LEU A 136 -3.93 -19.47 0.88
C LEU A 136 -2.71 -18.66 1.32
N LEU A 137 -1.97 -18.08 0.37
CA LEU A 137 -0.81 -17.24 0.66
C LEU A 137 -1.20 -15.96 1.41
N PHE A 138 -2.33 -15.33 1.06
CA PHE A 138 -2.84 -14.19 1.83
C PHE A 138 -3.27 -14.59 3.23
N SER A 139 -4.00 -15.69 3.40
CA SER A 139 -4.42 -16.18 4.71
C SER A 139 -3.21 -16.45 5.61
N LEU A 140 -2.18 -17.12 5.08
CA LEU A 140 -0.94 -17.37 5.81
C LEU A 140 -0.25 -16.06 6.20
N ALA A 141 -0.14 -15.10 5.27
CA ALA A 141 0.45 -13.79 5.55
C ALA A 141 -0.32 -13.04 6.65
N PHE A 142 -1.65 -13.04 6.62
CA PHE A 142 -2.47 -12.38 7.65
C PHE A 142 -2.36 -13.07 9.02
N VAL A 143 -2.26 -14.40 9.08
CA VAL A 143 -1.99 -15.12 10.34
C VAL A 143 -0.64 -14.70 10.90
N CYS A 144 0.42 -14.69 10.08
CA CYS A 144 1.75 -14.26 10.52
C CYS A 144 1.75 -12.80 11.01
N ILE A 145 1.10 -11.88 10.30
CA ILE A 145 0.95 -10.47 10.70
C ILE A 145 0.22 -10.36 12.06
N GLY A 146 -0.82 -11.17 12.26
CA GLY A 146 -1.55 -11.23 13.52
C GLY A 146 -0.67 -11.69 14.68
N LEU A 147 0.13 -12.74 14.47
CA LEU A 147 1.04 -13.29 15.49
C LEU A 147 2.17 -12.32 15.89
N GLU A 148 2.63 -11.46 14.97
CA GLU A 148 3.65 -10.43 15.25
C GLU A 148 3.08 -9.20 15.98
N THR A 149 1.76 -9.03 16.02
CA THR A 149 1.13 -7.81 16.54
C THR A 149 1.08 -7.79 18.07
N ASP A 150 1.94 -6.97 18.69
CA ASP A 150 1.92 -6.73 20.15
C ASP A 150 0.91 -5.66 20.56
N PHE A 151 -0.30 -6.09 20.96
CA PHE A 151 -1.36 -5.20 21.45
C PHE A 151 -1.02 -4.51 22.77
N ARG A 152 -0.10 -5.06 23.57
CA ARG A 152 0.30 -4.46 24.86
C ARG A 152 0.97 -3.11 24.68
N TYR A 153 1.54 -2.84 23.50
CA TYR A 153 2.12 -1.56 23.15
C TYR A 153 1.10 -0.40 23.23
N ILE A 154 -0.17 -0.65 22.88
CA ILE A 154 -1.22 0.38 22.84
C ILE A 154 -1.62 0.85 24.24
N PHE A 155 -1.68 -0.08 25.20
CA PHE A 155 -2.22 0.17 26.54
C PHE A 155 -1.22 0.88 27.47
N LYS A 156 0.03 1.07 27.05
CA LYS A 156 1.03 1.80 27.82
C LYS A 156 0.80 3.31 27.68
N LYS A 157 0.57 4.01 28.81
CA LYS A 157 0.33 5.47 28.85
C LYS A 157 1.43 6.30 28.16
N GLU A 158 2.69 5.87 28.23
CA GLU A 158 3.83 6.51 27.56
C GLU A 158 3.68 6.58 26.04
N ASN A 159 2.91 5.66 25.44
CA ASN A 159 2.72 5.60 23.99
C ASN A 159 1.55 6.45 23.49
N ALA A 160 0.70 6.97 24.39
CA ALA A 160 -0.52 7.70 24.03
C ALA A 160 -0.22 8.90 23.12
N ARG A 161 0.85 9.65 23.39
CA ARG A 161 1.27 10.79 22.57
C ARG A 161 1.59 10.37 21.13
N TYR A 162 2.33 9.28 20.95
CA TYR A 162 2.70 8.78 19.62
C TYR A 162 1.49 8.25 18.86
N ILE A 163 0.56 7.60 19.56
CA ILE A 163 -0.70 7.11 19.00
C ILE A 163 -1.54 8.29 18.48
N TRP A 164 -1.74 9.34 19.28
CA TRP A 164 -2.51 10.50 18.85
C TRP A 164 -1.88 11.25 17.67
N SER A 165 -0.56 11.42 17.67
CA SER A 165 0.15 12.01 16.52
C SER A 165 -0.04 11.18 15.25
N PHE A 166 0.08 9.85 15.35
CA PHE A 166 -0.10 8.94 14.23
C PHE A 166 -1.55 8.95 13.73
N LEU A 167 -2.55 8.85 14.62
CA LEU A 167 -3.97 8.87 14.26
C LEU A 167 -4.38 10.19 13.61
N THR A 168 -3.84 11.32 14.08
CA THR A 168 -4.12 12.64 13.49
C THR A 168 -3.54 12.73 12.08
N ALA A 169 -2.27 12.34 11.91
CA ALA A 169 -1.64 12.30 10.59
C ALA A 169 -2.36 11.34 9.63
N GLN A 170 -2.78 10.18 10.14
CA GLN A 170 -3.51 9.20 9.35
C GLN A 170 -4.91 9.66 8.99
N GLY A 171 -5.64 10.31 9.91
CA GLY A 171 -6.94 10.91 9.62
C GLY A 171 -6.83 11.99 8.54
N PHE A 172 -5.81 12.85 8.63
CA PHE A 172 -5.51 13.82 7.57
C PHE A 172 -5.21 13.13 6.24
N ASN A 173 -4.36 12.09 6.25
CA ASN A 173 -4.03 11.31 5.06
C ASN A 173 -5.28 10.70 4.42
N VAL A 174 -6.18 10.08 5.20
CA VAL A 174 -7.45 9.50 4.73
C VAL A 174 -8.30 10.53 3.99
N ILE A 175 -8.41 11.76 4.52
CA ILE A 175 -9.23 12.80 3.93
C ILE A 175 -8.60 13.34 2.64
N ILE A 176 -7.31 13.69 2.67
CA ILE A 176 -6.61 14.26 1.52
C ILE A 176 -6.56 13.27 0.36
N THR A 177 -6.23 12.01 0.63
CA THR A 177 -6.20 10.97 -0.39
C THR A 177 -7.59 10.71 -0.99
N LEU A 178 -8.67 10.80 -0.21
CA LEU A 178 -10.03 10.72 -0.75
C LEU A 178 -10.31 11.88 -1.71
N ILE A 179 -9.97 13.11 -1.32
CA ILE A 179 -10.16 14.29 -2.17
C ILE A 179 -9.39 14.14 -3.47
N VAL A 180 -8.12 13.75 -3.40
CA VAL A 180 -7.27 13.54 -4.58
C VAL A 180 -7.80 12.40 -5.45
N ALA A 181 -8.19 11.27 -4.85
CA ALA A 181 -8.78 10.16 -5.57
C ALA A 181 -10.07 10.57 -6.28
N TRP A 182 -10.93 11.34 -5.61
CA TRP A 182 -12.16 11.84 -6.19
C TRP A 182 -11.88 12.77 -7.36
N LEU A 183 -11.00 13.77 -7.20
CA LEU A 183 -10.66 14.72 -8.28
C LEU A 183 -10.05 14.05 -9.52
N LEU A 184 -9.21 13.03 -9.32
CA LEU A 184 -8.49 12.38 -10.42
C LEU A 184 -9.29 11.25 -11.09
N PHE A 185 -10.18 10.58 -10.36
CA PHE A 185 -10.85 9.37 -10.84
C PHE A 185 -12.38 9.47 -10.92
N SER A 186 -13.01 10.61 -10.59
CA SER A 186 -14.47 10.78 -10.69
C SER A 186 -15.00 10.88 -12.12
N ASN A 187 -14.14 11.20 -13.09
CA ASN A 187 -14.51 11.46 -14.48
C ASN A 187 -14.25 10.26 -15.42
N PHE A 188 -13.85 9.12 -14.85
CA PHE A 188 -13.65 7.86 -15.55
C PHE A 188 -14.75 6.88 -15.14
#